data_AF-A0A6A5AW07-F1
#
_entry.id   AF-A0A6A5AW07-F1
#
_cell.length_a   1.000
_cell.length_b   1.000
_cell.length_c   1.000
_cell.angle_alpha   90.00
_cell.angle_beta   90.00
_cell.angle_gamma   90.00
#
_symmetry.space_group_name_H-M   'P 1'
#
loop_
_entity.id
_entity.type
_entity.pdbx_description
1 polymer ?
#
loop_
_entity_poly.entity_id
_entity_poly.type
_entity_poly.pdbx_seq_one_letter_code
_entity_poly.pdbx_strand_id
1 'polypeptide(L)'
;MRHCALPKLSQEDLEAIKKEVAMHFYITGTSFHRVGQFHLKLEFQRARPDIVLANRQALTTKYLDICYHEVKQETDRRLGAEYPVNCMAANATMSVFLDSKYTEAQAHTAEWIANDLEDTMAVLPANVCDA
;
A
#
# COMPACT_ATOMS: atom_id res chain seq x y z
N MET A 1 27.23 14.56 -34.06
CA MET A 1 26.14 14.75 -33.08
C MET A 1 26.72 15.47 -31.88
N ARG A 2 26.10 16.56 -31.40
CA ARG A 2 26.59 17.24 -30.19
C ARG A 2 26.32 16.33 -29.00
N HIS A 3 27.38 15.92 -28.28
CA HIS A 3 27.23 15.25 -26.99
C HIS A 3 26.77 16.31 -25.98
N CYS A 4 25.46 16.51 -25.88
CA CYS A 4 24.91 17.29 -24.77
C CYS A 4 25.04 16.45 -23.51
N ALA A 5 25.88 16.90 -22.56
CA ALA A 5 25.90 16.30 -21.24
C ALA A 5 24.55 16.56 -20.56
N LEU A 6 23.92 15.51 -20.04
CA LEU A 6 22.74 15.69 -19.20
C LEU A 6 23.13 16.53 -17.97
N PRO A 7 22.30 17.50 -17.56
CA PRO A 7 22.55 18.23 -16.33
C PRO A 7 22.52 17.26 -15.14
N LYS A 8 23.40 17.52 -14.18
CA LYS A 8 23.43 16.80 -12.90
C LYS A 8 22.07 16.91 -12.22
N LEU A 9 21.65 15.82 -11.61
CA LEU A 9 20.47 15.83 -10.75
C LEU A 9 20.68 16.73 -9.55
N SER A 10 19.65 17.46 -9.17
CA SER A 10 19.60 18.11 -7.86
C SER A 10 19.42 17.05 -6.76
N GLN A 11 19.74 17.44 -5.52
CA GLN A 11 19.51 16.57 -4.37
C GLN A 11 18.01 16.30 -4.14
N GLU A 12 17.15 17.27 -4.45
CA GLU A 12 15.70 17.15 -4.36
C GLU A 12 15.17 16.09 -5.33
N ASP A 13 15.63 16.13 -6.59
CA ASP A 13 15.25 15.15 -7.60
C ASP A 13 15.74 13.74 -7.23
N LEU A 14 16.94 13.61 -6.65
CA LEU A 14 17.46 12.32 -6.19
C LEU A 14 16.63 11.75 -5.05
N GLU A 15 16.20 12.57 -4.09
CA GLU A 15 15.31 12.13 -3.02
C GLU A 15 13.91 11.79 -3.54
N ALA A 16 13.39 12.56 -4.51
CA ALA A 16 12.11 12.27 -5.16
C ALA A 16 12.16 10.90 -5.86
N ILE A 17 13.21 10.61 -6.64
CA ILE A 17 13.36 9.30 -7.31
C ILE A 17 13.36 8.15 -6.30
N LYS A 18 14.08 8.29 -5.16
CA LYS A 18 14.09 7.24 -4.12
C LYS A 18 12.70 7.02 -3.52
N LYS A 19 11.97 8.11 -3.28
CA LYS A 19 10.60 8.07 -2.78
C LYS A 19 9.66 7.40 -3.78
N GLU A 20 9.75 7.74 -5.06
CA GLU A 20 8.92 7.13 -6.12
C GLU A 20 9.18 5.63 -6.25
N VAL A 21 10.44 5.19 -6.19
CA VAL A 21 10.78 3.76 -6.19
C VAL A 21 10.22 3.04 -4.96
N ALA A 22 10.28 3.68 -3.79
CA ALA A 22 9.67 3.14 -2.57
C ALA A 22 8.14 3.01 -2.70
N MET A 23 7.49 4.06 -3.22
CA MET A 23 6.05 4.10 -3.42
C MET A 23 5.59 3.04 -4.44
N HIS A 24 6.34 2.83 -5.52
CA HIS A 24 6.08 1.76 -6.48
C HIS A 24 6.06 0.38 -5.80
N PHE A 25 7.07 0.08 -4.99
CA PHE A 25 7.10 -1.19 -4.26
C PHE A 25 5.97 -1.29 -3.21
N TYR A 26 5.66 -0.20 -2.51
CA TYR A 26 4.59 -0.15 -1.52
C TYR A 26 3.22 -0.44 -2.14
N ILE A 27 2.85 0.28 -3.20
CA ILE A 27 1.55 0.15 -3.88
C ILE A 27 1.40 -1.22 -4.56
N THR A 28 2.47 -1.75 -5.15
CA THR A 28 2.42 -3.06 -5.85
C THR A 28 2.54 -4.25 -4.90
N GLY A 29 2.71 -4.02 -3.59
CA GLY A 29 2.99 -5.10 -2.62
C GLY A 29 4.29 -5.85 -2.89
N THR A 30 5.19 -5.26 -3.67
CA THR A 30 6.45 -5.89 -4.07
C THR A 30 7.48 -5.75 -2.95
N SER A 31 8.13 -6.85 -2.58
CA SER A 31 9.17 -6.83 -1.54
C SER A 31 10.32 -5.86 -1.86
N PHE A 32 10.67 -5.01 -0.88
CA PHE A 32 11.82 -4.10 -0.95
C PHE A 32 13.17 -4.80 -1.14
N HIS A 33 13.27 -6.12 -0.94
CA HIS A 33 14.46 -6.89 -1.32
C HIS A 33 14.81 -6.69 -2.81
N ARG A 34 13.80 -6.45 -3.66
CA ARG A 34 14.00 -6.26 -5.10
C ARG A 34 14.80 -5.02 -5.48
N VAL A 35 14.90 -4.01 -4.60
CA VAL A 35 15.79 -2.84 -4.84
C VAL A 35 17.25 -3.25 -5.01
N GLY A 36 17.64 -4.40 -4.44
CA GLY A 36 18.98 -4.96 -4.54
C GLY A 36 19.29 -5.63 -5.88
N GLN A 37 18.27 -5.92 -6.71
CA GLN A 37 18.42 -6.73 -7.92
C GLN A 37 19.36 -6.09 -8.95
N PHE A 38 20.18 -6.93 -9.56
CA PHE A 38 21.23 -6.51 -10.49
C PHE A 38 20.68 -5.74 -11.69
N HIS A 39 19.65 -6.28 -12.36
CA HIS A 39 19.10 -5.67 -13.57
C HIS A 39 18.43 -4.32 -13.30
N LEU A 40 17.72 -4.19 -12.17
CA LEU A 40 17.12 -2.92 -11.77
C LEU A 40 18.19 -1.85 -11.54
N LYS A 41 19.25 -2.18 -10.78
CA LYS A 41 20.37 -1.26 -10.58
C LYS A 41 21.04 -0.88 -11.89
N LEU A 42 21.26 -1.85 -12.77
CA LEU A 42 21.90 -1.64 -14.06
C LEU A 42 21.04 -0.75 -14.97
N GLU A 43 19.72 -0.91 -14.94
CA GLU A 43 18.78 -0.08 -15.67
C GLU A 43 18.89 1.39 -15.26
N PHE A 44 18.82 1.69 -13.96
CA PHE A 44 19.01 3.06 -13.46
C PHE A 44 20.39 3.62 -13.77
N GLN A 45 21.45 2.82 -13.61
CA GLN A 45 22.83 3.24 -13.94
C GLN A 45 23.00 3.55 -15.43
N ARG A 46 22.40 2.77 -16.32
CA ARG A 46 22.44 2.99 -17.77
C ARG A 46 21.61 4.19 -18.19
N ALA A 47 20.44 4.38 -17.56
CA ALA A 47 19.58 5.52 -17.83
C ALA A 47 20.21 6.82 -17.33
N ARG A 48 20.76 6.82 -16.12
CA ARG A 48 21.42 7.98 -15.51
C ARG A 48 22.38 7.57 -14.37
N PRO A 49 23.70 7.63 -14.57
CA PRO A 49 24.69 7.18 -13.59
C PRO A 49 24.63 7.89 -12.23
N ASP A 50 24.13 9.12 -12.20
CA ASP A 50 23.98 9.93 -10.99
C ASP A 50 22.92 9.37 -10.03
N ILE A 51 22.03 8.49 -10.49
CA ILE A 51 20.97 7.91 -9.65
C ILE A 51 21.55 6.82 -8.76
N VAL A 52 21.46 7.04 -7.46
CA VAL A 52 21.73 6.03 -6.43
C VAL A 52 20.43 5.68 -5.74
N LEU A 53 19.96 4.44 -5.97
CA LEU A 53 18.77 3.93 -5.32
C LEU A 53 18.96 3.81 -3.80
N ALA A 54 17.87 3.97 -3.06
CA ALA A 54 17.84 3.65 -1.64
C ALA A 54 18.19 2.17 -1.42
N ASN A 55 18.92 1.88 -0.34
CA ASN A 55 19.16 0.50 0.05
C ASN A 55 17.91 -0.09 0.75
N ARG A 56 17.91 -1.41 0.95
CA ARG A 56 16.79 -2.10 1.61
C ARG A 56 16.45 -1.50 2.97
N GLN A 57 17.46 -1.15 3.77
CA GLN A 57 17.25 -0.61 5.12
C GLN A 57 16.51 0.73 5.07
N ALA A 58 16.96 1.67 4.24
CA ALA A 58 16.32 2.96 4.06
C ALA A 58 14.88 2.80 3.55
N LEU A 59 14.63 1.83 2.66
CA LEU A 59 13.27 1.52 2.20
C LEU A 59 12.38 1.01 3.33
N THR A 60 12.88 0.11 4.18
CA THR A 60 12.11 -0.48 5.29
C THR A 60 11.91 0.44 6.49
N THR A 61 12.60 1.58 6.55
CA THR A 61 12.48 2.55 7.64
C THR A 61 11.89 3.85 7.12
N LYS A 62 12.74 4.84 6.79
CA LYS A 62 12.36 6.18 6.36
C LYS A 62 11.29 6.18 5.28
N TYR A 63 11.50 5.43 4.18
CA TYR A 63 10.58 5.50 3.05
C TYR A 63 9.29 4.71 3.28
N LEU A 64 9.30 3.67 4.12
CA LEU A 64 8.08 2.94 4.47
C LEU A 64 7.09 3.85 5.20
N ASP A 65 7.58 4.62 6.17
CA ASP A 65 6.76 5.58 6.92
C ASP A 65 6.19 6.65 6.00
N ILE A 66 7.01 7.21 5.09
CA ILE A 66 6.58 8.18 4.09
C ILE A 66 5.48 7.60 3.19
N CYS A 67 5.67 6.38 2.66
CA CYS A 67 4.69 5.73 1.81
C CYS A 67 3.37 5.49 2.55
N TYR A 68 3.43 4.97 3.78
CA TYR A 68 2.26 4.75 4.60
C TYR A 68 1.49 6.05 4.85
N HIS A 69 2.17 7.12 5.27
CA HIS A 69 1.52 8.39 5.58
C HIS A 69 0.85 9.02 4.37
N GLU A 70 1.49 8.98 3.20
CA GLU A 70 0.90 9.56 1.98
C GLU A 70 -0.30 8.77 1.48
N VAL A 71 -0.20 7.44 1.48
CA VAL A 71 -1.34 6.60 1.11
C VAL A 71 -2.47 6.77 2.11
N LYS A 72 -2.18 6.79 3.42
CA LYS A 72 -3.18 7.05 4.45
C LYS A 72 -3.84 8.40 4.25
N GLN A 73 -3.07 9.47 4.06
CA GLN A 73 -3.62 10.82 3.86
C GLN A 73 -4.51 10.91 2.62
N GLU A 74 -4.10 10.30 1.51
CA GLU A 74 -4.89 10.29 0.29
C GLU A 74 -6.16 9.42 0.43
N THR A 75 -6.06 8.30 1.15
CA THR A 75 -7.21 7.45 1.49
C THR A 75 -8.19 8.20 2.38
N ASP A 76 -7.73 8.85 3.46
CA ASP A 76 -8.56 9.66 4.35
C ASP A 76 -9.23 10.81 3.58
N ARG A 77 -8.49 11.48 2.68
CA ARG A 77 -9.04 12.55 1.83
C ARG A 77 -10.16 12.06 0.91
N ARG A 78 -10.05 10.84 0.38
CA ARG A 78 -11.04 10.26 -0.56
C ARG A 78 -12.26 9.67 0.14
N LEU A 79 -12.05 9.01 1.27
CA LEU A 79 -13.11 8.38 2.05
C LEU A 79 -13.86 9.38 2.94
N GLY A 80 -13.28 10.54 3.23
CA GLY A 80 -13.87 11.51 4.16
C GLY A 80 -13.72 11.04 5.61
N ALA A 81 -14.69 11.37 6.48
CA ALA A 81 -14.71 10.91 7.87
C ALA A 81 -15.22 9.47 8.02
N GLU A 82 -15.58 8.80 6.92
CA GLU A 82 -16.17 7.47 6.93
C GLU A 82 -15.11 6.39 6.67
N TYR A 83 -14.84 5.60 7.70
CA TYR A 83 -13.98 4.43 7.67
C TYR A 83 -14.78 3.16 7.35
N PRO A 84 -14.42 2.41 6.30
CA PRO A 84 -15.06 1.15 5.97
C PRO A 84 -14.63 0.05 6.95
N VAL A 85 -15.61 -0.64 7.51
CA VAL A 85 -15.48 -1.93 8.18
C VAL A 85 -15.92 -3.00 7.19
N ASN A 86 -14.99 -3.88 6.80
CA ASN A 86 -15.25 -4.96 5.84
C ASN A 86 -15.49 -6.27 6.59
N CYS A 87 -16.64 -6.87 6.36
CA CYS A 87 -17.00 -8.18 6.91
C CYS A 87 -16.59 -9.28 5.94
N MET A 88 -15.75 -10.20 6.43
CA MET A 88 -15.23 -11.33 5.67
C MET A 88 -15.57 -12.64 6.39
N ALA A 89 -16.19 -13.58 5.69
CA ALA A 89 -16.26 -14.97 6.14
C ALA A 89 -14.99 -15.68 5.68
N ALA A 90 -14.28 -16.35 6.59
CA ALA A 90 -13.10 -17.13 6.25
C ALA A 90 -13.12 -18.51 6.90
N ASN A 91 -12.66 -19.51 6.17
CA ASN A 91 -12.33 -20.83 6.68
C ASN A 91 -10.89 -21.19 6.31
N ALA A 92 -10.48 -22.44 6.52
CA ALA A 92 -9.11 -22.87 6.26
C ALA A 92 -8.67 -22.79 4.78
N THR A 93 -9.61 -22.75 3.83
CA THR A 93 -9.32 -22.86 2.40
C THR A 93 -9.82 -21.68 1.57
N MET A 94 -10.71 -20.86 2.12
CA MET A 94 -11.36 -19.77 1.39
C MET A 94 -11.73 -18.59 2.30
N SER A 95 -11.76 -17.41 1.70
CA SER A 95 -12.31 -16.19 2.28
C SER A 95 -13.29 -15.53 1.30
N VAL A 96 -14.46 -15.13 1.78
CA VAL A 96 -15.52 -14.48 1.00
C VAL A 96 -15.84 -13.14 1.63
N PHE A 97 -15.90 -12.10 0.79
CA PHE A 97 -16.38 -10.78 1.19
C PHE A 97 -17.90 -10.80 1.34
N LEU A 98 -18.41 -10.38 2.48
CA LEU A 98 -19.83 -10.35 2.78
C LEU A 98 -20.42 -8.97 2.54
N ASP A 99 -19.87 -7.96 3.22
CA ASP A 99 -20.39 -6.59 3.19
C ASP A 99 -19.34 -5.56 3.66
N SER A 100 -19.59 -4.28 3.34
CA SER A 100 -18.83 -3.13 3.84
C SER A 100 -19.79 -2.14 4.51
N LYS A 101 -19.56 -1.86 5.80
CA LYS A 101 -20.24 -0.75 6.48
C LYS A 101 -19.31 0.44 6.64
N TYR A 102 -19.79 1.62 6.29
CA TYR A 102 -19.05 2.86 6.45
C TYR A 102 -19.40 3.48 7.80
N THR A 103 -18.37 3.81 8.59
CA THR A 103 -18.54 4.25 9.98
C THR A 103 -17.70 5.50 10.22
N GLU A 104 -18.13 6.40 11.10
CA GLU A 104 -17.34 7.61 11.39
C GLU A 104 -16.12 7.35 12.31
N ALA A 105 -15.90 6.08 12.70
CA ALA A 105 -14.88 5.70 13.68
C ALA A 105 -13.92 4.64 13.11
N GLN A 106 -12.63 4.84 13.34
CA GLN A 106 -11.59 3.90 12.92
C GLN A 106 -11.51 2.65 13.83
N ALA A 107 -11.98 2.76 15.07
CA ALA A 107 -11.91 1.69 16.06
C ALA A 107 -13.29 1.45 16.70
N HIS A 108 -13.61 0.18 16.92
CA HIS A 108 -14.90 -0.28 17.42
C HIS A 108 -14.73 -1.23 18.61
N THR A 109 -15.74 -1.28 19.47
CA THR A 109 -15.75 -2.22 20.61
C THR A 109 -16.10 -3.62 20.14
N ALA A 110 -15.76 -4.63 20.94
CA ALA A 110 -16.16 -6.01 20.67
C ALA A 110 -17.70 -6.17 20.58
N GLU A 111 -18.45 -5.42 21.38
CA GLU A 111 -19.92 -5.41 21.35
C GLU A 111 -20.46 -4.84 20.04
N TRP A 112 -19.91 -3.72 19.57
CA TRP A 112 -20.30 -3.15 18.28
C TRP A 112 -20.04 -4.14 17.14
N ILE A 113 -18.86 -4.77 17.13
CA ILE A 113 -18.49 -5.77 16.11
C ILE A 113 -19.43 -6.98 16.16
N ALA A 114 -19.79 -7.46 17.36
CA ALA A 114 -20.69 -8.60 17.51
C ALA A 114 -22.09 -8.27 16.93
N ASN A 115 -22.65 -7.12 17.29
CA ASN A 115 -23.95 -6.67 16.77
C ASN A 115 -23.90 -6.48 15.24
N ASP A 116 -22.81 -5.93 14.73
CA ASP A 116 -22.61 -5.72 13.30
C ASP A 116 -22.60 -7.04 12.52
N LEU A 117 -21.90 -8.05 13.05
CA LEU A 117 -21.86 -9.39 12.48
C LEU A 117 -23.22 -10.09 12.54
N GLU A 118 -23.97 -9.96 13.64
CA GLU A 118 -25.32 -10.50 13.75
C GLU A 118 -26.25 -9.91 12.68
N ASP A 119 -26.21 -8.59 12.49
CA ASP A 119 -26.96 -7.90 11.44
C ASP A 119 -26.57 -8.40 10.04
N THR A 120 -25.27 -8.50 9.75
CA THR A 120 -24.79 -9.01 8.46
C THR A 120 -25.21 -10.46 8.23
N MET A 121 -25.17 -11.31 9.26
CA MET A 121 -25.60 -12.70 9.16
C MET A 121 -27.11 -12.83 8.91
N ALA A 122 -27.93 -11.94 9.48
CA ALA A 122 -29.38 -11.97 9.34
C ALA A 122 -29.86 -11.70 7.90
N VAL A 123 -29.09 -10.95 7.10
CA VAL A 123 -29.40 -10.68 5.69
C VAL A 123 -28.83 -11.72 4.72
N LEU A 124 -27.96 -12.62 5.19
CA LEU A 124 -27.47 -13.71 4.35
C LEU A 124 -28.59 -14.73 4.09
N PRO A 125 -28.76 -15.21 2.85
CA PRO A 125 -29.73 -16.26 2.56
C PRO A 125 -29.38 -17.53 3.35
N ALA A 126 -30.40 -18.24 3.85
CA ALA A 126 -30.26 -19.41 4.72
C ALA A 126 -29.38 -20.55 4.15
N ASN A 127 -29.08 -20.51 2.86
CA ASN A 127 -28.40 -21.54 2.10
C ASN A 127 -26.86 -21.45 2.18
N VAL A 128 -26.29 -20.49 2.93
CA VAL A 128 -24.84 -20.31 3.05
C VAL A 128 -24.20 -21.37 3.98
N CYS A 129 -25.00 -22.10 4.75
CA CYS A 129 -24.54 -23.11 5.71
C CYS A 129 -24.57 -24.57 5.18
N ASP A 130 -25.06 -24.82 3.97
CA ASP A 130 -25.11 -26.15 3.37
C ASP A 130 -23.93 -26.37 2.41
N ALA A 131 -22.76 -26.70 2.97
CA ALA A 131 -21.60 -27.21 2.22
C ALA A 131 -20.86 -28.29 3.02
#